data_AF-A0ABD0PSY9-F1
#
_entry.id   AF-A0ABD0PSY9-F1
#
_cell.length_a   1.000
_cell.length_b   1.000
_cell.length_c   1.000
_cell.angle_alpha   90.00
_cell.angle_beta   90.00
_cell.angle_gamma   90.00
#
_symmetry.space_group_name_H-M   'P 1'
#
loop_
_entity.id
_entity.type
_entity.pdbx_description
1 polymer ?
#
loop_
_entity_poly.entity_id
_entity_poly.type
_entity_poly.pdbx_seq_one_letter_code
_entity_poly.pdbx_strand_id
1 'polypeptide(L)' 'FSILQAIMEAAVANNWQVTARSVGSITDPQEFRRIIEEMDRRQEKRYLIDCEVDRINVILEQ' A
#
# COMPACT_ATOMS: atom_id res chain seq x y z
N PHE A 1 8.40 -17.54 0.68
CA PHE A 1 7.36 -16.91 -0.17
C PHE A 1 7.09 -15.53 0.38
N SER A 2 7.31 -14.47 -0.40
CA SER A 2 6.92 -13.13 0.02
C SER A 2 5.41 -12.97 -0.15
N ILE A 3 4.74 -12.28 0.77
CA ILE A 3 3.30 -12.01 0.67
C ILE A 3 2.96 -11.24 -0.61
N LEU A 4 3.86 -10.35 -1.06
CA LEU A 4 3.73 -9.65 -2.33
C LEU A 4 3.60 -10.60 -3.52
N GLN A 5 4.45 -11.64 -3.61
CA GLN A 5 4.36 -12.61 -4.70
C GLN A 5 3.01 -13.34 -4.70
N ALA A 6 2.55 -13.79 -3.52
CA ALA A 6 1.25 -14.47 -3.40
C ALA A 6 0.08 -13.57 -3.84
N ILE A 7 0.14 -12.27 -3.54
CA ILE A 7 -0.89 -11.31 -3.95
C ILE A 7 -0.85 -11.05 -5.44
N MET A 8 0.33 -10.94 -6.04
CA MET A 8 0.45 -10.76 -7.49
C MET A 8 -0.09 -11.97 -8.24
N GLU A 9 0.21 -13.19 -7.79
CA GLU A 9 -0.34 -14.42 -8.37
C GLU A 9 -1.88 -14.48 -8.23
N ALA A 10 -2.41 -14.16 -7.04
CA ALA A 10 -3.85 -14.10 -6.81
C ALA A 10 -4.53 -13.01 -7.65
N ALA A 11 -3.89 -11.86 -7.84
CA ALA A 11 -4.43 -10.77 -8.65
C ALA A 11 -4.59 -11.18 -10.11
N VAL A 12 -3.60 -11.88 -10.67
CA VAL A 12 -3.69 -12.45 -12.02
C VAL A 12 -4.80 -13.51 -12.09
N ALA A 13 -4.82 -14.45 -11.15
CA ALA A 13 -5.79 -15.55 -11.15
C ALA A 13 -7.25 -15.09 -11.00
N ASN A 14 -7.48 -14.02 -10.23
CA ASN A 14 -8.82 -13.48 -9.95
C ASN A 14 -9.14 -12.21 -10.75
N ASN A 15 -8.28 -11.82 -11.69
CA ASN A 15 -8.42 -10.61 -12.49
C ASN A 15 -8.62 -9.33 -11.64
N TRP A 16 -7.92 -9.24 -10.50
CA TRP A 16 -7.94 -8.07 -9.62
C TRP A 16 -7.08 -6.95 -10.19
N GLN A 17 -7.60 -5.73 -10.12
CA GLN A 17 -6.79 -4.53 -10.31
C GLN A 17 -6.10 -4.20 -8.99
N VAL A 18 -4.78 -4.30 -8.97
CA VAL A 18 -3.96 -4.05 -7.77
C VAL A 18 -2.95 -2.94 -8.07
N THR A 19 -2.93 -1.91 -7.24
CA THR A 19 -1.90 -0.88 -7.25
C THR A 19 -0.88 -1.18 -6.15
N ALA A 20 0.31 -1.68 -6.53
CA ALA A 20 1.40 -1.92 -5.59
C ALA A 20 2.31 -0.69 -5.46
N ARG A 21 2.54 -0.22 -4.23
CA ARG A 21 3.48 0.87 -3.92
C ARG A 21 4.49 0.41 -2.87
N SER A 22 5.78 0.53 -3.20
CA SER A 22 6.85 0.29 -2.23
C SER A 22 7.04 1.54 -1.38
N VAL A 23 7.05 1.36 -0.06
CA VAL A 23 7.21 2.45 0.92
C VAL A 23 8.42 2.27 1.85
N GLY A 24 9.26 1.27 1.59
CA GLY A 24 10.39 0.91 2.46
C GLY A 24 11.51 1.95 2.49
N SER A 25 11.68 2.73 1.42
CA SER A 25 12.68 3.81 1.35
C SER A 25 12.16 5.17 1.79
N ILE A 26 10.87 5.28 2.13
CA ILE A 26 10.25 6.55 2.55
C ILE A 26 10.73 6.88 3.95
N THR A 27 11.27 8.10 4.09
CA THR A 27 11.75 8.65 5.37
C THR A 27 10.94 9.87 5.82
N ASP A 28 10.33 10.61 4.88
CA ASP A 28 9.47 11.75 5.16
C ASP A 28 7.99 11.30 5.32
N PRO A 29 7.37 11.51 6.49
CA PRO A 29 5.96 11.18 6.71
C PRO A 29 5.00 11.85 5.71
N GLN A 30 5.34 13.02 5.17
CA GLN A 30 4.50 13.72 4.20
C GLN A 30 4.30 12.93 2.90
N GLU A 31 5.22 12.01 2.55
CA GLU A 31 5.05 11.16 1.37
C GLU A 31 3.93 10.14 1.54
N PHE A 32 3.72 9.61 2.75
CA PHE A 32 2.59 8.71 3.03
C PHE A 32 1.26 9.42 2.79
N ARG A 33 1.13 10.67 3.26
CA ARG A 33 -0.05 11.48 3.02
C ARG A 33 -0.33 11.67 1.53
N ARG A 34 0.70 11.99 0.73
CA ARG A 34 0.56 12.14 -0.72
C ARG A 34 0.10 10.85 -1.40
N ILE A 35 0.59 9.69 -0.95
CA ILE A 35 0.13 8.39 -1.45
C ILE A 35 -1.34 8.19 -1.13
N ILE A 36 -1.78 8.46 0.11
CA ILE A 36 -3.18 8.32 0.52
C ILE A 36 -4.08 9.26 -0.30
N GLU A 37 -3.68 10.53 -0.48
CA GLU A 37 -4.42 11.50 -1.31
C GLU A 37 -4.48 11.09 -2.80
N GLU A 38 -3.44 10.44 -3.33
CA GLU A 38 -3.45 9.86 -4.68
C GLU A 38 -4.44 8.69 -4.79
N MET A 39 -4.48 7.82 -3.79
CA MET A 39 -5.39 6.67 -3.76
C MET A 39 -6.85 7.09 -3.55
N ASP A 40 -7.10 8.10 -2.72
CA ASP A 40 -8.44 8.68 -2.52
C ASP A 40 -8.98 9.33 -3.81
N ARG A 41 -8.13 10.05 -4.55
CA ARG A 41 -8.48 10.60 -5.87
C ARG A 41 -8.86 9.50 -6.88
N ARG A 42 -8.28 8.31 -6.73
CA ARG A 42 -8.59 7.11 -7.53
C ARG A 42 -9.80 6.33 -7.00
N GLN A 43 -10.43 6.80 -5.92
CA GLN A 43 -11.54 6.14 -5.23
C GLN A 43 -11.19 4.73 -4.73
N GLU A 44 -9.92 4.50 -4.39
CA GLU A 44 -9.47 3.25 -3.79
C GLU A 44 -9.96 3.19 -2.33
N LYS A 45 -10.80 2.19 -2.01
CA LYS A 45 -11.43 2.04 -0.68
C LYS A 45 -10.85 0.90 0.16
N ARG A 46 -9.95 0.09 -0.42
CA ARG A 46 -9.39 -1.11 0.21
C ARG A 46 -7.88 -1.01 0.18
N TYR A 47 -7.27 -1.05 1.37
CA TYR A 47 -5.85 -0.94 1.54
C TYR A 47 -5.33 -2.21 2.21
N LEU A 48 -4.23 -2.74 1.69
CA LEU A 48 -3.43 -3.74 2.37
C LEU A 48 -2.08 -3.10 2.68
N ILE A 49 -1.71 -3.08 3.96
CA ILE A 49 -0.47 -2.49 4.44
C ILE A 49 0.44 -3.61 4.93
N ASP A 50 1.48 -3.90 4.16
CA ASP A 50 2.53 -4.87 4.49
C ASP A 50 3.79 -4.10 4.90
N CYS A 51 3.88 -3.70 6.17
CA CYS A 51 4.95 -2.87 6.72
C CYS A 51 5.24 -3.25 8.19
N GLU A 52 6.37 -2.77 8.70
CA GLU A 52 6.69 -2.81 10.13
C GLU A 52 5.69 -1.98 10.95
N VAL A 53 5.45 -2.39 12.21
CA VAL A 53 4.44 -1.80 13.09
C VAL A 53 4.62 -0.29 13.26
N ASP A 54 5.86 0.17 13.47
CA ASP A 54 6.15 1.61 13.64
C ASP A 54 5.74 2.42 12.40
N ARG A 55 5.96 1.84 11.21
CA ARG A 55 5.59 2.48 9.93
C ARG A 55 4.08 2.43 9.69
N ILE A 56 3.41 1.34 10.10
CA ILE A 56 1.95 1.26 10.06
C ILE A 56 1.35 2.37 10.92
N ASN A 57 1.85 2.61 12.12
CA ASN A 57 1.35 3.68 12.99
C ASN A 57 1.48 5.04 12.31
N VAL A 58 2.63 5.36 11.70
CA VAL A 58 2.83 6.61 10.95
C VAL A 58 1.86 6.73 9.78
N ILE A 59 1.59 5.65 9.04
CA ILE A 59 0.64 5.64 7.93
C ILE A 59 -0.80 5.87 8.41
N LEU A 60 -1.18 5.27 9.54
CA LEU A 60 -2.54 5.38 10.09
C LEU A 60 -2.82 6.75 10.74
N GLU A 61 -1.77 7.50 11.10
CA GLU A 61 -1.86 8.86 11.64
C GLU A 61 -2.00 9.95 10.56
N GLN A 62 -1.83 9.62 9.26
CA GLN A 62 -1.99 10.58 8.16
C GLN A 62 -3.45 10.92 7.85
#